data_AF-A0A4Q3X237-F1
#
_entry.id   AF-A0A4Q3X237-F1
#
_cell.length_a   1.000
_cell.length_b   1.000
_cell.length_c   1.000
_cell.angle_alpha   90.00
_cell.angle_beta   90.00
_cell.angle_gamma   90.00
#
_symmetry.space_group_name_H-M   'P 1'
#
loop_
_entity.id
_entity.type
_entity.pdbx_description
1 polymer ?
#
loop_
_entity_poly.entity_id
_entity_poly.type
_entity_poly.pdbx_seq_one_letter_code
_entity_poly.pdbx_strand_id
1 'polypeptide(L)'
;MSLSEEPLLSHKKFKDLDDEEKDALQAIISGRDKDSAGALYKDKVTSAVGKKALEKIQRGQTSYYSPKLTWRQSTVRKSSAASSDVNKIGQIDSPDGRQPNLGNSRNWLLNSVTQTQEGSSYRIEREWISSDAGGWDSDIYDI
;
A
#
# COMPACT_ATOMS: atom_id res chain seq x y z
N MET A 1 -0.57 -13.74 9.80
CA MET A 1 -1.03 -12.40 10.19
C MET A 1 -0.11 -11.39 9.50
N SER A 2 -0.41 -10.98 8.27
CA SER A 2 0.41 -9.99 7.53
C SER A 2 -0.10 -8.59 7.92
N LEU A 3 0.50 -7.94 8.91
CA LEU A 3 1.58 -6.95 8.80
C LEU A 3 1.19 -5.77 7.90
N SER A 4 0.39 -4.84 8.45
CA SER A 4 0.14 -3.50 7.89
C SER A 4 1.37 -2.57 7.99
N GLU A 5 2.56 -3.14 7.83
CA GLU A 5 3.83 -2.44 7.97
C GLU A 5 4.29 -1.95 6.60
N GLU A 6 4.34 -0.63 6.43
CA GLU A 6 4.77 0.00 5.18
C GLU A 6 6.15 0.63 5.34
N PRO A 7 6.96 0.76 4.27
CA PRO A 7 8.31 1.30 4.37
C PRO A 7 8.31 2.73 4.93
N LEU A 8 9.15 3.00 5.93
CA LEU A 8 9.21 4.29 6.63
C LEU A 8 9.32 5.49 5.67
N LEU A 9 10.10 5.33 4.59
CA LEU A 9 10.36 6.38 3.61
C LEU A 9 9.13 6.79 2.78
N SER A 10 8.09 5.95 2.74
CA SER A 10 6.83 6.26 2.04
C SER A 10 5.93 7.21 2.85
N HIS A 11 6.22 7.41 4.14
CA HIS A 11 5.39 8.25 4.99
C HIS A 11 5.48 9.73 4.59
N LYS A 12 4.34 10.44 4.60
CA LYS A 12 4.20 11.87 4.21
C LYS A 12 5.25 12.84 4.77
N LYS A 13 5.81 12.54 5.94
CA LYS A 13 6.88 13.35 6.57
C LYS A 13 8.20 13.32 5.81
N PHE A 14 8.38 12.37 4.90
CA PHE A 14 9.59 12.14 4.12
C PHE A 14 9.34 12.33 2.61
N LYS A 15 8.16 12.83 2.23
CA LYS A 15 7.79 13.05 0.82
C LYS A 15 8.70 14.09 0.14
N ASP A 16 9.14 15.08 0.91
CA ASP A 16 10.00 16.18 0.45
C ASP A 16 11.50 15.81 0.48
N LEU A 17 11.84 14.53 0.66
CA LEU A 17 13.22 14.07 0.49
C LEU A 17 13.59 14.12 -0.98
N ASP A 18 14.80 14.61 -1.25
CA ASP A 18 15.43 14.50 -2.55
C ASP A 18 15.67 13.03 -2.90
N ASP A 19 15.65 12.71 -4.19
CA ASP A 19 15.77 11.33 -4.65
C ASP A 19 17.14 10.73 -4.30
N GLU A 20 18.20 11.55 -4.26
CA GLU A 20 19.53 11.12 -3.80
C GLU A 20 19.53 10.73 -2.32
N GLU A 21 18.74 11.41 -1.48
CA GLU A 21 18.61 11.09 -0.06
C GLU A 21 17.75 9.85 0.17
N LYS A 22 16.69 9.68 -0.61
CA LYS A 22 15.84 8.47 -0.56
C LYS A 22 16.65 7.23 -0.92
N ASP A 23 17.40 7.29 -2.01
CA ASP A 23 18.26 6.20 -2.45
C ASP A 23 19.31 5.85 -1.39
N ALA A 24 19.94 6.87 -0.79
CA ALA A 24 20.87 6.68 0.31
C ALA A 24 20.22 5.99 1.52
N LEU A 25 19.03 6.44 1.93
CA LEU A 25 18.30 5.84 3.05
C LEU A 25 17.84 4.41 2.73
N GLN A 26 17.44 4.13 1.50
CA GLN A 26 17.03 2.80 1.04
C GLN A 26 18.21 1.82 0.95
N ALA A 27 19.38 2.31 0.55
CA ALA A 27 20.62 1.56 0.59
C ALA A 27 20.99 1.18 2.04
N ILE A 28 20.85 2.12 2.99
CA ILE A 28 21.08 1.88 4.42
C ILE A 28 20.08 0.85 4.97
N ILE A 29 18.79 0.95 4.63
CA ILE A 29 17.77 -0.05 5.00
C ILE A 29 18.14 -1.44 4.48
N SER A 30 18.73 -1.51 3.28
CA SER A 30 19.18 -2.75 2.65
C SER A 30 20.52 -3.28 3.19
N GLY A 31 21.09 -2.63 4.22
CA GLY A 31 22.35 -3.03 4.84
C GLY A 31 23.62 -2.56 4.13
N ARG A 32 23.51 -1.60 3.18
CA ARG A 32 24.68 -0.99 2.54
C ARG A 32 25.02 0.32 3.20
N ASP A 33 26.21 0.41 3.78
CA ASP A 33 26.68 1.64 4.43
C ASP A 33 27.46 2.57 3.48
N LYS A 34 27.98 2.04 2.36
CA LYS A 34 28.84 2.75 1.42
C LYS A 34 28.36 2.63 -0.03
N ASP A 35 28.55 3.68 -0.79
CA ASP A 35 28.32 3.67 -2.23
C ASP A 35 29.47 3.00 -3.01
N SER A 36 29.29 2.86 -4.33
CA SER A 36 30.29 2.27 -5.23
C SER A 36 31.60 3.06 -5.29
N ALA A 37 31.63 4.32 -4.82
CA ALA A 37 32.81 5.16 -4.74
C ALA A 37 33.46 5.13 -3.33
N GLY A 38 32.88 4.40 -2.38
CA GLY A 38 33.38 4.27 -1.00
C GLY A 38 32.89 5.35 -0.02
N ALA A 39 32.04 6.28 -0.46
CA ALA A 39 31.45 7.30 0.41
C ALA A 39 30.30 6.72 1.25
N LEU A 40 30.14 7.20 2.49
CA LEU A 40 29.08 6.73 3.38
C LEU A 40 27.72 7.29 2.92
N TYR A 41 26.71 6.43 2.81
CA TYR A 41 25.35 6.88 2.47
C TYR A 41 24.78 7.85 3.51
N LYS A 42 25.22 7.75 4.77
CA LYS A 42 24.79 8.66 5.85
C LYS A 42 25.19 10.12 5.59
N ASP A 43 26.30 10.34 4.89
CA ASP A 43 26.82 11.68 4.60
C ASP A 43 26.05 12.36 3.46
N LYS A 44 25.38 11.56 2.61
CA LYS A 44 24.48 12.05 1.57
C LYS A 44 23.14 12.55 2.12
N VAL A 45 22.79 12.15 3.34
CA VAL A 45 21.56 12.56 4.02
C VAL A 45 21.81 13.88 4.76
N THR A 46 21.56 15.00 4.09
CA THR A 46 21.89 16.34 4.57
C THR A 46 20.68 17.08 5.15
N SER A 47 19.48 16.78 4.67
CA SER A 47 18.24 17.42 5.07
C SER A 47 17.83 17.08 6.50
N ALA A 48 17.17 18.02 7.18
CA ALA A 48 16.67 17.82 8.54
C ALA A 48 15.63 16.69 8.63
N VAL A 49 14.89 16.47 7.54
CA VAL A 49 13.91 15.39 7.39
C VAL A 49 14.61 14.06 7.17
N GLY A 50 15.64 14.02 6.32
CA GLY A 50 16.44 12.83 6.05
C GLY A 50 17.19 12.35 7.28
N LYS A 51 17.77 13.26 8.07
CA LYS A 51 18.42 12.90 9.34
C LYS A 51 17.46 12.23 10.33
N LYS A 52 16.21 12.69 10.40
CA LYS A 52 15.17 12.05 11.22
C LYS A 52 14.79 10.67 10.70
N ALA A 53 14.77 10.46 9.38
CA ALA A 53 14.57 9.13 8.79
C ALA A 53 15.75 8.21 9.15
N LEU A 54 16.98 8.71 9.01
CA LEU A 54 18.20 7.99 9.33
C LEU A 54 18.24 7.55 10.80
N GLU A 55 17.91 8.43 11.74
CA GLU A 55 17.83 8.08 13.17
C GLU A 55 16.83 6.96 13.45
N LYS A 56 15.69 6.96 12.75
CA LYS A 56 14.67 5.91 12.88
C LYS A 56 15.16 4.58 12.32
N ILE A 57 15.78 4.60 11.14
CA ILE A 57 16.37 3.42 10.49
C ILE A 57 17.49 2.82 11.37
N GLN A 58 18.35 3.67 11.94
CA GLN A 58 19.41 3.22 12.86
C GLN A 58 18.86 2.60 14.15
N ARG A 59 17.66 2.99 14.58
CA ARG A 59 16.94 2.36 15.70
C ARG A 59 16.17 1.09 15.29
N GLY A 60 16.33 0.63 14.06
CA GLY A 60 15.64 -0.54 13.51
C GLY A 60 14.20 -0.28 13.05
N GLN A 61 13.74 0.97 13.06
CA GLN A 61 12.42 1.33 12.54
C GLN A 61 12.54 1.54 11.02
N THR A 62 12.31 0.47 10.26
CA THR A 62 12.31 0.50 8.79
C THR A 62 10.90 0.57 8.20
N SER A 63 9.88 0.33 9.03
CA SER A 63 8.47 0.39 8.65
C SER A 63 7.64 1.21 9.64
N TYR A 64 6.45 1.63 9.21
CA TYR A 64 5.43 2.25 10.06
C TYR A 64 4.10 1.50 9.94
N TYR A 65 3.29 1.59 10.97
CA TYR A 65 1.95 1.05 10.97
C TYR A 65 1.02 1.96 10.16
N SER A 66 0.45 1.40 9.09
CA SER A 66 -0.43 2.11 8.18
C SER A 66 -1.85 1.54 8.24
N PRO A 67 -2.80 2.24 8.90
CA PRO A 67 -4.16 1.76 9.00
C PRO A 67 -4.85 1.84 7.63
N LYS A 68 -5.32 0.69 7.14
CA LYS A 68 -6.09 0.59 5.90
C LYS A 68 -7.58 0.62 6.22
N LEU A 69 -8.34 1.32 5.38
CA LEU A 69 -9.79 1.27 5.42
C LEU A 69 -10.25 0.05 4.61
N THR A 70 -11.18 -0.72 5.17
CA THR A 70 -11.80 -1.84 4.48
C THR A 70 -13.25 -1.50 4.16
N TRP A 71 -13.63 -1.62 2.89
CA TRP A 71 -15.01 -1.51 2.45
C TRP A 71 -15.55 -2.88 2.08
N ARG A 72 -16.72 -3.25 2.61
CA ARG A 72 -17.37 -4.53 2.33
C ARG A 72 -18.73 -4.29 1.73
N GLN A 73 -19.01 -5.01 0.66
CA GLN A 73 -20.32 -5.02 0.02
C GLN A 73 -20.86 -6.44 -0.03
N SER A 74 -22.10 -6.64 0.42
CA SER A 74 -22.81 -7.91 0.32
C SER A 74 -24.01 -7.75 -0.60
N THR A 75 -24.11 -8.61 -1.62
CA THR A 75 -25.21 -8.60 -2.59
C THR A 75 -25.81 -10.00 -2.68
N VAL A 76 -27.14 -10.09 -2.69
CA VAL A 76 -27.86 -11.36 -2.90
C VAL A 76 -28.49 -11.35 -4.28
N ARG A 77 -28.25 -12.41 -5.07
CA ARG A 77 -28.82 -12.55 -6.41
C ARG A 77 -29.09 -14.01 -6.77
N LYS A 78 -29.91 -14.24 -7.79
CA LYS A 78 -30.28 -15.61 -8.24
C LYS A 78 -29.22 -16.30 -9.12
N SER A 79 -28.18 -15.57 -9.50
CA SER A 79 -27.08 -16.04 -10.34
C SER A 79 -25.75 -16.08 -9.57
N SER A 80 -24.88 -17.03 -9.90
CA SER A 80 -23.51 -17.08 -9.34
C SER A 80 -22.70 -15.83 -9.68
N ALA A 81 -21.57 -15.63 -8.98
CA ALA A 81 -20.51 -14.67 -9.29
C ALA A 81 -20.20 -14.69 -10.79
N ALA A 82 -20.18 -13.49 -11.37
CA ALA A 82 -19.92 -13.28 -12.78
C ALA A 82 -18.41 -13.10 -12.94
N SER A 83 -17.90 -13.28 -14.16
CA SER A 83 -16.48 -13.04 -14.44
C SER A 83 -16.05 -11.62 -14.04
N SER A 84 -16.93 -10.63 -14.20
CA SER A 84 -16.67 -9.25 -13.76
C SER A 84 -16.53 -9.09 -12.23
N ASP A 85 -17.11 -9.99 -11.43
CA ASP A 85 -16.95 -9.96 -9.97
C ASP A 85 -15.58 -10.48 -9.55
N VAL A 86 -14.98 -11.40 -10.31
CA VAL A 86 -13.76 -12.12 -9.89
C VAL A 86 -12.50 -11.74 -10.67
N ASN A 87 -12.62 -11.26 -11.91
CA ASN A 87 -11.47 -10.97 -12.77
C ASN A 87 -10.60 -9.83 -12.24
N LYS A 88 -11.18 -8.94 -11.42
CA LYS A 88 -10.48 -7.81 -10.83
C LYS A 88 -9.88 -8.10 -9.45
N ILE A 89 -10.00 -9.33 -8.95
CA ILE A 89 -9.41 -9.68 -7.64
C ILE A 89 -7.89 -9.46 -7.74
N GLY A 90 -7.35 -8.69 -6.79
CA GLY A 90 -5.96 -8.29 -6.78
C GLY A 90 -5.63 -7.08 -7.65
N GLN A 91 -6.61 -6.43 -8.28
CA GLN A 91 -6.40 -5.24 -9.12
C GLN A 91 -6.92 -3.97 -8.43
N ILE A 92 -6.41 -2.82 -8.89
CA ILE A 92 -6.98 -1.51 -8.55
C ILE A 92 -8.42 -1.47 -9.09
N ASP A 93 -9.38 -1.26 -8.20
CA ASP A 93 -10.79 -1.25 -8.56
C ASP A 93 -11.56 -0.28 -7.67
N SER A 94 -12.59 0.36 -8.21
CA SER A 94 -13.43 1.27 -7.45
C SER A 94 -14.64 0.52 -6.88
N PRO A 95 -14.82 0.48 -5.55
CA PRO A 95 -16.00 -0.13 -4.96
C PRO A 95 -17.27 0.56 -5.45
N ASP A 96 -18.32 -0.22 -5.64
CA ASP A 96 -19.64 0.31 -5.95
C ASP A 96 -20.30 0.92 -4.71
N GLY A 97 -21.16 1.93 -4.93
CA GLY A 97 -22.09 2.44 -3.93
C GLY A 97 -21.68 3.78 -3.29
N ARG A 98 -21.80 3.87 -1.96
CA ARG A 98 -21.48 5.07 -1.15
C ARG A 98 -20.20 4.88 -0.34
N GLN A 99 -19.19 4.30 -0.96
CA GLN A 99 -17.87 4.20 -0.37
C GLN A 99 -17.32 5.60 0.00
N PRO A 100 -16.52 5.72 1.06
CA PRO A 100 -15.83 6.97 1.36
C PRO A 100 -14.90 7.38 0.21
N ASN A 101 -14.85 8.69 -0.09
CA ASN A 101 -13.88 9.20 -1.04
C ASN A 101 -12.47 9.13 -0.44
N LEU A 102 -11.54 8.50 -1.16
CA LEU A 102 -10.16 8.40 -0.74
C LEU A 102 -9.40 9.64 -1.22
N GLY A 103 -8.98 10.51 -0.29
CA GLY A 103 -8.13 11.66 -0.61
C GLY A 103 -6.65 11.30 -0.75
N ASN A 104 -5.82 12.27 -1.16
CA ASN A 104 -4.35 12.17 -1.22
C ASN A 104 -3.81 11.03 -2.11
N SER A 105 -4.33 10.93 -3.34
CA SER A 105 -3.91 9.93 -4.35
C SER A 105 -4.05 8.47 -3.90
N ARG A 106 -4.93 8.21 -2.93
CA ARG A 106 -5.25 6.86 -2.50
C ARG A 106 -6.23 6.22 -3.46
N ASN A 107 -6.10 4.91 -3.64
CA ASN A 107 -7.00 4.10 -4.45
C ASN A 107 -7.43 2.86 -3.68
N TRP A 108 -8.39 2.14 -4.25
CA TRP A 108 -8.94 0.92 -3.69
C TRP A 108 -8.39 -0.28 -4.47
N LEU A 109 -8.19 -1.40 -3.79
CA LEU A 109 -7.84 -2.68 -4.39
C LEU A 109 -8.91 -3.70 -4.01
N LEU A 110 -9.45 -4.43 -4.98
CA LEU A 110 -10.38 -5.53 -4.71
C LEU A 110 -9.60 -6.69 -4.10
N ASN A 111 -9.75 -6.88 -2.80
CA ASN A 111 -8.97 -7.83 -2.02
C ASN A 111 -9.52 -9.25 -2.15
N SER A 112 -10.84 -9.40 -2.07
CA SER A 112 -11.46 -10.71 -2.13
C SER A 112 -12.91 -10.65 -2.58
N VAL A 113 -13.35 -11.75 -3.19
CA VAL A 113 -14.77 -12.04 -3.46
C VAL A 113 -15.10 -13.40 -2.88
N THR A 114 -16.10 -13.43 -1.99
CA THR A 114 -16.63 -14.65 -1.39
C THR A 114 -18.02 -14.91 -1.93
N GLN A 115 -18.32 -16.15 -2.29
CA GLN A 115 -19.66 -16.57 -2.70
C GLN A 115 -20.18 -17.66 -1.77
N THR A 116 -21.40 -17.47 -1.28
CA THR A 116 -22.15 -18.47 -0.49
C THR A 116 -23.48 -18.76 -1.17
N GLN A 117 -23.77 -20.02 -1.47
CA GLN A 117 -25.07 -20.44 -2.00
C GLN A 117 -26.06 -20.66 -0.85
N GLU A 118 -27.20 -19.97 -0.90
CA GLU A 118 -28.30 -20.06 0.04
C GLU A 118 -29.56 -20.50 -0.71
N GLY A 119 -29.77 -21.82 -0.80
CA GLY A 119 -30.87 -22.41 -1.57
C GLY A 119 -30.75 -22.10 -3.08
N SER A 120 -31.71 -21.35 -3.62
CA SER A 120 -31.75 -20.91 -5.02
C SER A 120 -31.14 -19.52 -5.26
N SER A 121 -30.55 -18.93 -4.22
CA SER A 121 -29.87 -17.63 -4.30
C SER A 121 -28.40 -17.75 -3.93
N TYR A 122 -27.61 -16.78 -4.36
CA TYR A 122 -26.19 -16.65 -4.08
C TYR A 122 -25.97 -15.32 -3.37
N ARG A 123 -25.32 -15.36 -2.21
CA ARG A 123 -24.75 -14.19 -1.54
C ARG A 123 -23.31 -14.02 -2.03
N ILE A 124 -23.00 -12.83 -2.51
CA ILE A 124 -21.67 -12.45 -2.98
C ILE A 124 -21.19 -11.30 -2.12
N GLU A 125 -20.06 -11.51 -1.47
CA GLU A 125 -19.40 -10.54 -0.63
C GLU A 125 -18.10 -10.10 -1.29
N ARG A 126 -17.97 -8.80 -1.53
CA ARG A 126 -16.79 -8.18 -2.10
C ARG A 126 -16.13 -7.33 -1.03
N GLU A 127 -14.82 -7.43 -0.92
CA GLU A 127 -14.02 -6.66 0.02
C GLU A 127 -12.95 -5.87 -0.73
N TRP A 128 -12.93 -4.56 -0.51
CA TRP A 128 -11.89 -3.67 -0.98
C TRP A 128 -11.07 -3.15 0.18
N ILE A 129 -9.78 -2.96 -0.05
CA ILE A 129 -8.86 -2.34 0.90
C ILE A 129 -8.31 -1.05 0.31
N SER A 130 -8.26 0.01 1.11
CA SER A 130 -7.65 1.26 0.68
C SER A 130 -6.12 1.10 0.65
N SER A 131 -5.48 1.78 -0.30
CA SER A 131 -4.05 2.02 -0.24
C SER A 131 -3.70 2.96 0.92
N ASP A 132 -2.42 3.09 1.21
CA ASP A 132 -1.94 4.25 1.95
C ASP A 132 -1.66 5.46 1.03
N ALA A 133 -1.21 6.56 1.63
CA ALA A 133 -0.78 7.77 0.97
C ALA A 133 0.27 7.45 -0.10
N GLY A 134 -0.10 7.64 -1.36
CA GLY A 134 0.72 7.25 -2.52
C GLY A 134 -0.01 6.36 -3.52
N GLY A 135 -1.07 5.66 -3.10
CA GLY A 135 -1.79 4.73 -3.97
C GLY A 135 -1.15 3.34 -3.98
N TRP A 136 -1.93 2.33 -4.35
CA TRP A 136 -1.41 1.07 -4.86
C TRP A 136 -0.70 1.33 -6.19
N ASP A 137 0.43 0.66 -6.39
CA ASP A 137 1.25 0.78 -7.59
C ASP A 137 0.50 0.27 -8.82
N SER A 138 0.26 1.16 -9.80
CA SER A 138 -0.43 0.81 -11.03
C SER A 138 0.36 -0.18 -11.88
N ASP A 139 1.69 -0.15 -11.87
CA ASP A 139 2.49 -1.05 -12.71
C ASP A 139 2.42 -2.52 -12.24
N ILE A 140 2.01 -2.73 -10.98
CA ILE A 140 1.88 -4.04 -10.36
C ILE A 140 0.41 -4.51 -10.34
N TYR A 141 -0.52 -3.59 -10.12
CA TYR A 141 -1.92 -3.90 -9.82
C TYR A 141 -2.92 -3.43 -10.90
N ASP A 142 -2.44 -2.90 -12.02
CA ASP A 142 -3.21 -2.62 -13.23
C ASP A 142 -2.73 -3.59 -14.33
N ILE A 143 -3.56 -4.59 -14.68
CA ILE A 143 -3.25 -5.66 -15.66
C ILE A 143 -4.38 -5.77 -16.68
#